data_AF-A0A248YHD7-F1
#
_entry.id   AF-A0A248YHD7-F1
#
_cell.length_a   1.000
_cell.length_b   1.000
_cell.length_c   1.000
_cell.angle_alpha   90.00
_cell.angle_beta   90.00
_cell.angle_gamma   90.00
#
_symmetry.space_group_name_H-M   'P 1'
#
loop_
_entity.id
_entity.type
_entity.pdbx_description
1 polymer ?
#
loop_
_entity_poly.entity_id
_entity_poly.type
_entity_poly.pdbx_seq_one_letter_code
_entity_poly.pdbx_strand_id
1 'polypeptide(L)'
;MPVSRLTRGVALTACAVLALTATACSKDEKDSSGDTTAAPQVRLYGTDGNMQNSFGKEFPDQVGILSGMKGTTPLTPLPQDFKDRLHTVDPKLNDFTYAAESYDAVVISALAAQLAGSTEPAKIARQINGVTTTGQRCDTAAACLKLARSGIDIEYRGISLTRGGFTTAGEPSTASYGTLHFNDSDQIDEAKTEFVGAGDETTASTAAPPAPQKEQTGRSNRKTGAPLKLGGLLPKTGDLALAYPPMITGALLGVKDVNAAGGVLGEPVEWIDGDDGTNPEVAKATVAQHVADGVQVIIGAGASGISRTVLPDVVAAGLVLFSPCNTDAGLSTIEDKGLYFRTAPSDILQGRALADVILRDGPHKIVLVARKDSYGQGLQGYVRAELERAGIGVDSLKLLTYDPPPDGNGSTLDFSAGAEEIKNYQADAVLVIGYGESAQVIKALLAAGVEIQH
;
A
#
# COMPACT_ATOMS: atom_id res chain seq x y z
N MET A 1 -73.17 -9.76 24.15
CA MET A 1 -74.11 -10.00 23.03
C MET A 1 -73.44 -9.54 21.74
N PRO A 2 -73.30 -10.43 20.74
CA PRO A 2 -72.49 -10.27 19.53
C PRO A 2 -73.35 -9.87 18.31
N VAL A 3 -72.77 -10.01 17.10
CA VAL A 3 -73.30 -9.98 15.70
C VAL A 3 -72.60 -8.85 14.92
N SER A 4 -71.94 -9.02 13.75
CA SER A 4 -72.03 -10.03 12.69
C SER A 4 -70.72 -10.13 11.88
N ARG A 5 -70.48 -11.34 11.35
CA ARG A 5 -69.42 -11.74 10.41
C ARG A 5 -69.81 -11.43 8.96
N LEU A 6 -68.84 -11.21 8.07
CA LEU A 6 -68.99 -11.55 6.65
C LEU A 6 -67.67 -12.05 6.04
N THR A 7 -67.75 -13.28 5.57
CA THR A 7 -66.76 -14.14 4.92
C THR A 7 -66.57 -13.83 3.44
N ARG A 8 -65.33 -13.92 2.94
CA ARG A 8 -64.94 -14.24 1.55
C ARG A 8 -63.76 -15.20 1.70
N GLY A 9 -63.73 -16.45 1.23
CA GLY A 9 -64.25 -17.00 -0.03
C GLY A 9 -63.05 -17.50 -0.82
N VAL A 10 -62.55 -18.69 -0.48
CA VAL A 10 -61.42 -19.38 -1.13
C VAL A 10 -61.88 -19.95 -2.47
N ALA A 11 -61.12 -19.74 -3.54
CA ALA A 11 -61.28 -20.44 -4.81
C ALA A 11 -60.05 -21.33 -5.05
N LEU A 12 -60.26 -22.65 -4.99
CA LEU A 12 -59.36 -23.67 -5.54
C LEU A 12 -59.56 -23.73 -7.06
N THR A 13 -58.47 -23.83 -7.81
CA THR A 13 -58.52 -24.26 -9.22
C THR A 13 -57.65 -25.50 -9.40
N ALA A 14 -58.25 -26.52 -10.02
CA ALA A 14 -57.81 -27.90 -10.05
C ALA A 14 -56.72 -28.19 -11.11
N CYS A 15 -55.94 -29.22 -10.83
CA CYS A 15 -55.01 -29.90 -11.73
C CYS A 15 -55.71 -30.49 -12.96
N ALA A 16 -55.03 -30.46 -14.10
CA ALA A 16 -55.29 -31.35 -15.23
C ALA A 16 -53.96 -31.96 -15.71
N VAL A 17 -53.85 -33.27 -15.54
CA VAL A 17 -52.80 -34.16 -16.04
C VAL A 17 -53.11 -34.48 -17.50
N LEU A 18 -52.16 -34.32 -18.40
CA LEU A 18 -52.18 -34.99 -19.71
C LEU A 18 -50.99 -35.93 -19.80
N ALA A 19 -51.29 -37.23 -19.79
CA ALA A 19 -50.40 -38.30 -20.21
C ALA A 19 -50.70 -38.60 -21.68
N LEU A 20 -49.67 -38.60 -22.53
CA LEU A 20 -49.73 -39.16 -23.88
C LEU A 20 -48.52 -40.08 -24.08
N THR A 21 -48.85 -41.24 -24.62
CA THR A 21 -48.13 -42.51 -24.65
C THR A 21 -46.94 -42.54 -25.59
N ALA A 22 -45.93 -43.33 -25.19
CA ALA A 22 -44.76 -43.69 -25.97
C ALA A 22 -45.10 -44.53 -27.22
N THR A 23 -44.39 -44.24 -28.32
CA THR A 23 -44.04 -45.22 -29.35
C THR A 23 -42.55 -45.08 -29.66
N ALA A 24 -41.82 -46.13 -29.35
CA ALA A 24 -40.40 -46.28 -29.64
C ALA A 24 -40.20 -46.60 -31.13
N CYS A 25 -39.22 -45.94 -31.76
CA CYS A 25 -38.46 -46.47 -32.88
C CYS A 25 -37.03 -45.93 -32.79
N SER A 26 -36.13 -46.82 -32.37
CA SER A 26 -34.68 -46.65 -32.28
C SER A 26 -34.06 -46.29 -33.63
N LYS A 27 -33.22 -45.26 -33.67
CA LYS A 27 -32.05 -45.18 -34.54
C LYS A 27 -30.92 -44.50 -33.77
N ASP A 28 -29.83 -45.24 -33.67
CA ASP A 28 -28.59 -44.88 -32.97
C ASP A 28 -27.99 -43.59 -33.51
N GLU A 29 -27.96 -42.54 -32.67
CA GLU A 29 -26.95 -41.50 -32.75
C GLU A 29 -26.12 -41.57 -31.47
N LYS A 30 -24.82 -41.83 -31.64
CA LYS A 30 -23.84 -41.76 -30.56
C LYS A 30 -23.76 -40.31 -30.10
N ASP A 31 -24.43 -40.01 -28.98
CA ASP A 31 -24.15 -38.81 -28.21
C ASP A 31 -22.71 -38.91 -27.70
N SER A 32 -21.82 -38.13 -28.30
CA SER A 32 -20.54 -37.79 -27.70
C SER A 32 -20.81 -36.78 -26.59
N SER A 33 -21.23 -37.27 -25.42
CA SER A 33 -21.11 -36.48 -24.19
C SER A 33 -19.63 -36.40 -23.82
N GLY A 34 -18.90 -35.55 -24.53
CA GLY A 34 -17.66 -34.98 -24.04
C GLY A 34 -18.03 -34.16 -22.81
N ASP A 35 -17.60 -34.64 -21.66
CA ASP A 35 -17.56 -33.86 -20.43
C ASP A 35 -16.59 -32.70 -20.67
N THR A 36 -17.09 -31.60 -21.23
CA THR A 36 -16.37 -30.33 -21.24
C THR A 36 -16.59 -29.70 -19.88
N THR A 37 -15.93 -30.24 -18.84
CA THR A 37 -15.59 -29.43 -17.68
C THR A 37 -14.80 -28.25 -18.23
N ALA A 38 -15.43 -27.08 -18.36
CA ALA A 38 -14.74 -25.86 -18.70
C ALA A 38 -13.52 -25.74 -17.79
N ALA A 39 -12.35 -25.40 -18.34
CA ALA A 39 -11.17 -25.20 -17.52
C ALA A 39 -11.53 -24.18 -16.42
N PRO A 40 -11.17 -24.45 -15.15
CA PRO A 40 -11.47 -23.51 -14.07
C PRO A 40 -10.82 -22.17 -14.42
N GLN A 41 -11.67 -21.15 -14.59
CA GLN A 41 -11.21 -19.78 -14.82
C GLN A 41 -10.84 -19.16 -13.47
N VAL A 42 -9.69 -18.49 -13.44
CA VAL A 42 -9.13 -17.89 -12.24
C VAL A 42 -9.38 -16.40 -12.24
N ARG A 43 -9.97 -15.89 -11.15
CA ARG A 43 -9.94 -14.46 -10.83
C ARG A 43 -8.59 -14.09 -10.23
N LEU A 44 -7.96 -13.05 -10.78
CA LEU A 44 -6.70 -12.53 -10.28
C LEU A 44 -6.92 -11.44 -9.24
N TYR A 45 -6.15 -11.51 -8.15
CA TYR A 45 -6.09 -10.49 -7.13
C TYR A 45 -4.64 -10.01 -6.91
N GLY A 46 -4.47 -8.74 -6.57
CA GLY A 46 -3.19 -8.11 -6.36
C GLY A 46 -3.11 -7.25 -5.10
N THR A 47 -1.93 -6.67 -4.90
CA THR A 47 -1.53 -5.84 -3.76
C THR A 47 -0.88 -4.55 -4.25
N ASP A 48 -0.49 -3.67 -3.33
CA ASP A 48 0.16 -2.40 -3.64
C ASP A 48 1.41 -2.53 -4.51
N GLY A 49 2.12 -3.66 -4.44
CA GLY A 49 3.27 -3.93 -5.29
C GLY A 49 2.96 -4.12 -6.78
N ASN A 50 1.74 -4.51 -7.15
CA ASN A 50 1.36 -4.82 -8.54
C ASN A 50 0.01 -4.21 -8.98
N MET A 51 -0.67 -3.44 -8.14
CA MET A 51 -1.89 -2.70 -8.49
C MET A 51 -1.57 -1.25 -8.89
N GLN A 52 -0.84 -1.08 -10.00
CA GLN A 52 -0.40 0.22 -10.55
C GLN A 52 -0.39 0.20 -12.08
N ASN A 53 -0.58 1.35 -12.75
CA ASN A 53 -0.67 1.43 -14.21
C ASN A 53 0.61 0.94 -14.92
N SER A 54 1.74 1.09 -14.24
CA SER A 54 3.05 0.64 -14.68
C SER A 54 3.15 -0.89 -14.78
N PHE A 55 2.38 -1.65 -14.01
CA PHE A 55 2.41 -3.11 -14.01
C PHE A 55 1.89 -3.71 -15.33
N GLY A 56 0.92 -3.07 -15.99
CA GLY A 56 0.45 -3.49 -17.32
C GLY A 56 1.56 -3.50 -18.38
N LYS A 57 2.64 -2.72 -18.19
CA LYS A 57 3.81 -2.71 -19.10
C LYS A 57 4.62 -4.01 -19.05
N GLU A 58 4.43 -4.84 -18.04
CA GLU A 58 5.05 -6.16 -17.95
C GLU A 58 4.45 -7.17 -18.94
N PHE A 59 3.35 -6.82 -19.62
CA PHE A 59 2.63 -7.64 -20.59
C PHE A 59 2.58 -7.01 -22.00
N PRO A 60 3.73 -6.68 -22.61
CA PRO A 60 3.77 -5.90 -23.86
C PRO A 60 3.06 -6.57 -25.04
N ASP A 61 2.96 -7.90 -25.03
CA ASP A 61 2.39 -8.70 -26.12
C ASP A 61 0.99 -9.27 -25.79
N GLN A 62 0.41 -8.92 -24.63
CA GLN A 62 -0.82 -9.53 -24.09
C GLN A 62 -1.75 -8.47 -23.47
N VAL A 63 -2.09 -7.43 -24.22
CA VAL A 63 -3.01 -6.38 -23.75
C VAL A 63 -4.37 -6.98 -23.37
N GLY A 64 -4.86 -6.60 -22.19
CA GLY A 64 -6.13 -7.03 -21.62
C GLY A 64 -6.00 -8.24 -20.69
N ILE A 65 -4.78 -8.77 -20.49
CA ILE A 65 -4.56 -9.93 -19.63
C ILE A 65 -4.87 -9.67 -18.15
N LEU A 66 -4.73 -8.41 -17.72
CA LEU A 66 -5.10 -7.99 -16.37
C LEU A 66 -6.57 -7.58 -16.28
N SER A 67 -7.33 -7.55 -17.38
CA SER A 67 -8.74 -7.18 -17.31
C SER A 67 -9.47 -8.05 -16.29
N GLY A 68 -10.23 -7.40 -15.41
CA GLY A 68 -10.93 -8.06 -14.31
C GLY A 68 -10.10 -8.27 -13.04
N MET A 69 -8.77 -8.15 -13.10
CA MET A 69 -7.90 -8.24 -11.92
C MET A 69 -8.23 -7.13 -10.93
N LYS A 70 -8.40 -7.51 -9.67
CA LYS A 70 -8.73 -6.60 -8.56
C LYS A 70 -7.62 -6.58 -7.55
N GLY A 71 -7.62 -5.61 -6.65
CA GLY A 71 -6.67 -5.64 -5.55
C GLY A 71 -6.79 -4.43 -4.66
N THR A 72 -5.90 -4.34 -3.69
CA THR A 72 -5.86 -3.21 -2.78
C THR A 72 -4.48 -2.58 -2.73
N THR A 73 -4.45 -1.27 -2.62
CA THR A 73 -3.24 -0.51 -2.32
C THR A 73 -3.55 0.56 -1.29
N PRO A 74 -2.63 0.93 -0.38
CA PRO A 74 -2.74 2.17 0.36
C PRO A 74 -3.01 3.33 -0.61
N LEU A 75 -4.20 3.92 -0.49
CA LEU A 75 -4.61 5.01 -1.36
C LEU A 75 -5.64 5.86 -0.67
N THR A 76 -5.30 7.13 -0.52
CA THR A 76 -6.25 8.19 -0.21
C THR A 76 -6.74 8.82 -1.52
N PRO A 77 -8.00 9.29 -1.59
CA PRO A 77 -8.42 10.13 -2.71
C PRO A 77 -7.52 11.36 -2.80
N LEU A 78 -6.75 11.47 -3.88
CA LEU A 78 -5.84 12.59 -4.08
C LEU A 78 -6.61 13.81 -4.61
N PRO A 79 -6.53 14.97 -3.93
CA PRO A 79 -7.09 16.21 -4.44
C PRO A 79 -6.48 16.57 -5.80
N GLN A 80 -7.30 17.12 -6.71
CA GLN A 80 -6.82 17.50 -8.05
C GLN A 80 -5.71 18.55 -7.96
N ASP A 81 -5.79 19.49 -7.02
CA ASP A 81 -4.73 20.49 -6.83
C ASP A 81 -3.39 19.85 -6.43
N PHE A 82 -3.43 18.74 -5.68
CA PHE A 82 -2.22 18.00 -5.33
C PHE A 82 -1.62 17.31 -6.56
N LYS A 83 -2.46 16.66 -7.39
CA LYS A 83 -2.01 16.07 -8.67
C LYS A 83 -1.40 17.15 -9.59
N ASP A 84 -2.05 18.30 -9.71
CA ASP A 84 -1.55 19.42 -10.52
C ASP A 84 -0.20 19.93 -9.99
N ARG A 85 -0.04 20.03 -8.66
CA ARG A 85 1.23 20.42 -8.02
C ARG A 85 2.33 19.40 -8.26
N LEU A 86 2.04 18.10 -8.21
CA LEU A 86 3.00 17.05 -8.57
C LEU A 86 3.45 17.20 -10.03
N HIS A 87 2.54 17.52 -10.96
CA HIS A 87 2.91 17.80 -12.35
C HIS A 87 3.79 19.05 -12.54
N THR A 88 3.81 19.98 -11.58
CA THR A 88 4.79 21.09 -11.60
C THR A 88 6.22 20.63 -11.26
N VAL A 89 6.36 19.45 -10.66
CA VAL A 89 7.65 18.82 -10.33
C VAL A 89 8.04 17.82 -11.42
N ASP A 90 7.11 16.94 -11.82
CA ASP A 90 7.28 16.03 -12.95
C ASP A 90 6.06 16.07 -13.91
N PRO A 91 6.16 16.80 -15.04
CA PRO A 91 5.08 16.87 -16.03
C PRO A 91 4.77 15.54 -16.73
N LYS A 92 5.64 14.53 -16.62
CA LYS A 92 5.46 13.21 -17.24
C LYS A 92 4.91 12.17 -16.27
N LEU A 93 4.69 12.54 -15.01
CA LEU A 93 4.16 11.65 -14.01
C LEU A 93 2.79 11.10 -14.45
N ASN A 94 2.59 9.80 -14.36
CA ASN A 94 1.36 9.14 -14.82
C ASN A 94 0.79 8.14 -13.79
N ASP A 95 1.45 8.02 -12.65
CA ASP A 95 1.04 7.25 -11.48
C ASP A 95 1.26 8.13 -10.25
N PHE A 96 0.56 7.87 -9.15
CA PHE A 96 0.61 8.67 -7.93
C PHE A 96 0.83 7.84 -6.66
N THR A 97 1.13 6.56 -6.82
CA THR A 97 1.33 5.60 -5.72
C THR A 97 2.42 6.11 -4.76
N TYR A 98 2.08 6.18 -3.47
CA TYR A 98 2.96 6.67 -2.39
C TYR A 98 3.47 8.13 -2.52
N ALA A 99 2.95 8.92 -3.45
CA ALA A 99 3.34 10.33 -3.61
C ALA A 99 2.88 11.20 -2.42
N ALA A 100 1.66 10.97 -1.93
CA ALA A 100 1.11 11.68 -0.78
C ALA A 100 1.84 11.33 0.52
N GLU A 101 2.16 10.05 0.69
CA GLU A 101 2.89 9.50 1.82
C GLU A 101 4.32 10.04 1.86
N SER A 102 4.97 10.13 0.70
CA SER A 102 6.31 10.72 0.55
C SER A 102 6.31 12.22 0.84
N TYR A 103 5.30 12.94 0.35
CA TYR A 103 5.10 14.36 0.65
C TYR A 103 4.90 14.58 2.16
N ASP A 104 4.00 13.83 2.79
CA ASP A 104 3.68 13.98 4.21
C ASP A 104 4.88 13.59 5.10
N ALA A 105 5.66 12.56 4.74
CA ALA A 105 6.87 12.18 5.49
C ALA A 105 7.90 13.33 5.52
N VAL A 106 8.08 14.03 4.39
CA VAL A 106 8.94 15.22 4.32
C VAL A 106 8.38 16.37 5.16
N VAL A 107 7.09 16.68 5.02
CA VAL A 107 6.46 17.80 5.75
C VAL A 107 6.47 17.54 7.26
N ILE A 108 6.13 16.33 7.70
CA ILE A 108 6.15 15.94 9.12
C ILE A 108 7.57 16.07 9.67
N SER A 109 8.58 15.60 8.95
CA SER A 109 10.00 15.71 9.36
C SER A 109 10.43 17.17 9.57
N ALA A 110 10.05 18.05 8.63
CA ALA A 110 10.34 19.48 8.71
C ALA A 110 9.61 20.15 9.89
N LEU A 111 8.33 19.83 10.10
CA LEU A 111 7.53 20.36 11.21
C LEU A 111 8.08 19.88 12.56
N ALA A 112 8.45 18.61 12.67
CA ALA A 112 9.06 18.03 13.86
C ALA A 112 10.39 18.73 14.22
N ALA A 113 11.25 18.98 13.24
CA ALA A 113 12.49 19.75 13.44
C ALA A 113 12.22 21.19 13.88
N GLN A 114 11.21 21.84 13.29
CA GLN A 114 10.82 23.20 13.66
C GLN A 114 10.30 23.29 15.10
N LEU A 115 9.41 22.38 15.51
CA LEU A 115 8.89 22.31 16.89
C LEU A 115 9.98 21.93 17.89
N ALA A 116 10.93 21.07 17.49
CA ALA A 116 12.08 20.73 18.30
C ALA A 116 13.06 21.89 18.50
N GLY A 117 13.02 22.91 17.64
CA GLY A 117 14.05 23.96 17.61
C GLY A 117 15.43 23.43 17.24
N SER A 118 15.51 22.28 16.56
CA SER A 118 16.77 21.55 16.32
C SER A 118 16.65 20.60 15.14
N THR A 119 17.76 20.40 14.42
CA THR A 119 17.90 19.37 13.38
C THR A 119 18.51 18.06 13.91
N GLU A 120 18.77 17.93 15.22
CA GLU A 120 19.26 16.68 15.80
C GLU A 120 18.21 15.55 15.65
N PRO A 121 18.53 14.40 15.05
CA PRO A 121 17.54 13.37 14.73
C PRO A 121 16.72 12.89 15.95
N ALA A 122 17.38 12.66 17.09
CA ALA A 122 16.69 12.23 18.30
C ALA A 122 15.69 13.26 18.85
N LYS A 123 15.90 14.56 18.59
CA LYS A 123 14.94 15.62 18.95
C LYS A 123 13.79 15.68 17.94
N ILE A 124 14.08 15.51 16.65
CA ILE A 124 13.06 15.39 15.59
C ILE A 124 12.14 14.21 15.90
N ALA A 125 12.70 13.03 16.14
CA ALA A 125 11.96 11.80 16.37
C ALA A 125 10.92 11.92 17.50
N ARG A 126 11.29 12.54 18.62
CA ARG A 126 10.37 12.77 19.76
C ARG A 126 9.18 13.68 19.43
N GLN A 127 9.25 14.46 18.36
CA GLN A 127 8.17 15.34 17.92
C GLN A 127 7.24 14.69 16.88
N ILE A 128 7.71 13.69 16.12
CA ILE A 128 6.98 13.17 14.94
C ILE A 128 5.54 12.72 15.28
N ASN A 129 5.34 11.95 16.35
CA ASN A 129 3.99 11.54 16.74
C ASN A 129 3.13 12.73 17.17
N GLY A 130 3.70 13.69 17.90
CA GLY A 130 3.01 14.90 18.37
C GLY A 130 2.53 15.79 17.23
N VAL A 131 3.34 15.93 16.17
CA VAL A 131 3.00 16.68 14.94
C VAL A 131 1.66 16.23 14.36
N THR A 132 1.25 14.98 14.58
CA THR A 132 0.05 14.40 13.95
C THR A 132 -1.11 14.18 14.93
N THR A 133 -0.94 14.39 16.24
CA THR A 133 -1.94 13.94 17.23
C THR A 133 -2.44 15.03 18.17
N THR A 134 -1.62 16.04 18.47
CA THR A 134 -1.94 17.02 19.53
C THR A 134 -1.72 18.45 19.05
N GLY A 135 -2.69 19.34 19.27
CA GLY A 135 -2.48 20.77 19.12
C GLY A 135 -3.47 21.44 18.17
N GLN A 136 -3.06 22.57 17.61
CA GLN A 136 -3.90 23.33 16.69
C GLN A 136 -3.83 22.73 15.29
N ARG A 137 -5.00 22.34 14.75
CA ARG A 137 -5.09 21.74 13.42
C ARG A 137 -4.61 22.68 12.32
N CYS A 138 -3.85 22.13 11.37
CA CYS A 138 -3.38 22.79 10.16
C CYS A 138 -3.14 21.75 9.05
N ASP A 139 -3.21 22.17 7.79
CA ASP A 139 -3.29 21.26 6.63
C ASP A 139 -2.24 21.52 5.54
N THR A 140 -1.60 22.69 5.55
CA THR A 140 -0.54 23.05 4.61
C THR A 140 0.78 23.25 5.32
N ALA A 141 1.90 22.94 4.65
CA ALA A 141 3.24 23.16 5.18
C ALA A 141 3.42 24.60 5.68
N ALA A 142 2.94 25.59 4.90
CA ALA A 142 3.02 27.01 5.26
C ALA A 142 2.21 27.37 6.52
N ALA A 143 0.95 26.91 6.62
CA ALA A 143 0.12 27.18 7.79
C ALA A 143 0.69 26.52 9.06
N CYS A 144 1.13 25.27 8.94
CA CYS A 144 1.70 24.52 10.04
C CYS A 144 3.04 25.09 10.52
N LEU A 145 3.95 25.44 9.60
CA LEU A 145 5.22 26.07 9.96
C LEU A 145 5.01 27.41 10.67
N LYS A 146 4.01 28.21 10.26
CA LYS A 146 3.67 29.47 10.94
C LYS A 146 3.28 29.25 12.41
N LEU A 147 2.47 28.23 12.69
CA LEU A 147 2.09 27.85 14.05
C LEU A 147 3.29 27.32 14.84
N ALA A 148 4.03 26.38 14.26
CA ALA A 148 5.21 25.76 14.88
C ALA A 148 6.27 26.80 15.28
N ARG A 149 6.58 27.76 14.39
CA ARG A 149 7.50 28.87 14.67
C ARG A 149 7.04 29.77 15.82
N SER A 150 5.72 29.87 16.02
CA SER A 150 5.12 30.62 17.12
C SER A 150 5.18 29.86 18.46
N GLY A 151 5.70 28.63 18.47
CA GLY A 151 5.72 27.75 19.64
C GLY A 151 4.35 27.17 19.97
N ILE A 152 3.50 26.97 18.96
CA ILE A 152 2.18 26.37 19.10
C ILE A 152 2.29 24.92 18.64
N ASP A 153 1.87 23.97 19.49
CA ASP A 153 1.72 22.56 19.09
C ASP A 153 0.69 22.44 17.96
N ILE A 154 0.95 21.53 17.02
CA ILE A 154 0.16 21.40 15.81
C ILE A 154 -0.41 19.99 15.67
N GLU A 155 -1.61 19.93 15.12
CA GLU A 155 -2.22 18.69 14.66
C GLU A 155 -2.25 18.73 13.12
N TYR A 156 -1.15 18.32 12.50
CA TYR A 156 -1.02 18.26 11.05
C TYR A 156 -1.96 17.22 10.45
N ARG A 157 -2.68 17.63 9.41
CA ARG A 157 -3.47 16.75 8.54
C ARG A 157 -3.09 17.01 7.09
N GLY A 158 -2.23 16.16 6.57
CA GLY A 158 -1.66 16.27 5.24
C GLY A 158 -2.53 15.63 4.16
N ILE A 159 -1.86 15.15 3.11
CA ILE A 159 -2.53 14.56 1.95
C ILE A 159 -2.91 13.11 2.23
N SER A 160 -1.99 12.31 2.77
CA SER A 160 -2.19 10.90 3.16
C SER A 160 -2.77 10.77 4.58
N LEU A 161 -2.42 11.67 5.51
CA LEU A 161 -2.97 11.71 6.86
C LEU A 161 -4.20 12.64 6.97
N THR A 162 -5.38 12.15 6.59
CA THR A 162 -6.61 12.97 6.57
C THR A 162 -7.51 12.81 7.80
N ARG A 163 -7.45 11.65 8.48
CA ARG A 163 -8.37 11.28 9.57
C ARG A 163 -7.68 11.24 10.94
N GLY A 164 -6.99 10.14 11.25
CA GLY A 164 -6.23 9.96 12.49
C GLY A 164 -4.78 10.44 12.41
N GLY A 165 -4.13 10.53 13.56
CA GLY A 165 -2.68 10.76 13.69
C GLY A 165 -1.88 9.46 13.77
N PHE A 166 -0.61 9.56 14.15
CA PHE A 166 0.23 8.39 14.37
C PHE A 166 -0.08 7.69 15.69
N THR A 167 0.02 6.36 15.67
CA THR A 167 0.06 5.51 16.87
C THR A 167 1.37 5.74 17.63
N THR A 168 1.50 5.15 18.81
CA THR A 168 2.77 5.18 19.56
C THR A 168 3.93 4.55 18.79
N ALA A 169 3.66 3.62 17.88
CA ALA A 169 4.68 2.97 17.03
C ALA A 169 5.17 3.83 15.85
N GLY A 170 4.61 5.03 15.65
CA GLY A 170 5.08 5.93 14.59
C GLY A 170 4.49 5.67 13.21
N GLU A 171 3.26 5.17 13.16
CA GLU A 171 2.53 4.85 11.91
C GLU A 171 1.07 5.32 11.97
N PRO A 172 0.34 5.47 10.84
CA PRO A 172 -1.04 5.94 10.86
C PRO A 172 -1.98 5.03 11.65
N SER A 173 -2.76 5.62 12.56
CA SER A 173 -3.85 4.93 13.30
C SER A 173 -5.05 4.58 12.41
N THR A 174 -5.20 5.30 11.30
CA THR A 174 -6.22 5.09 10.28
C THR A 174 -5.60 5.13 8.90
N ALA A 175 -6.19 4.40 7.98
CA ALA A 175 -5.77 4.32 6.59
C ALA A 175 -6.96 4.42 5.65
N SER A 176 -6.67 4.67 4.38
CA SER A 176 -7.61 4.46 3.28
C SER A 176 -6.95 3.49 2.30
N TYR A 177 -7.71 2.51 1.83
CA TYR A 177 -7.31 1.57 0.80
C TYR A 177 -8.14 1.79 -0.44
N GLY A 178 -7.47 1.95 -1.58
CA GLY A 178 -8.12 1.90 -2.88
C GLY A 178 -8.35 0.45 -3.25
N THR A 179 -9.60 0.08 -3.52
CA THR A 179 -9.96 -1.16 -4.20
C THR A 179 -9.87 -0.88 -5.69
N LEU A 180 -8.84 -1.43 -6.32
CA LEU A 180 -8.49 -1.11 -7.70
C LEU A 180 -8.92 -2.22 -8.66
N HIS A 181 -9.22 -1.85 -9.89
CA HIS A 181 -9.62 -2.75 -10.96
C HIS A 181 -8.82 -2.42 -12.22
N PHE A 182 -8.23 -3.42 -12.85
CA PHE A 182 -7.67 -3.27 -14.19
C PHE A 182 -8.79 -3.37 -15.24
N ASN A 183 -8.70 -2.53 -16.28
CA ASN A 183 -9.58 -2.54 -17.45
C ASN A 183 -8.99 -3.34 -18.62
N ASP A 184 -9.72 -3.39 -19.74
CA ASP A 184 -9.32 -4.12 -20.97
C ASP A 184 -8.04 -3.61 -21.64
N SER A 185 -7.48 -2.49 -21.16
CA SER A 185 -6.21 -1.92 -21.62
C SER A 185 -5.08 -2.08 -20.58
N ASP A 186 -5.28 -2.93 -19.57
CA ASP A 186 -4.36 -3.14 -18.44
C ASP A 186 -4.00 -1.84 -17.72
N GLN A 187 -4.96 -0.92 -17.63
CA GLN A 187 -4.87 0.30 -16.83
C GLN A 187 -5.86 0.25 -15.67
N ILE A 188 -5.52 0.90 -14.57
CA ILE A 188 -6.41 1.07 -13.41
C ILE A 188 -7.62 1.91 -13.85
N ASP A 189 -8.81 1.34 -13.65
CA ASP A 189 -10.09 1.99 -13.90
C ASP A 189 -10.44 2.90 -12.72
N GLU A 190 -10.03 4.17 -12.81
CA GLU A 190 -10.30 5.17 -11.76
C GLU A 190 -11.80 5.31 -11.45
N ALA A 191 -12.70 5.03 -12.41
CA ALA A 191 -14.14 5.13 -12.20
C ALA A 191 -14.70 3.98 -11.34
N LYS A 192 -13.95 2.87 -11.23
CA LYS A 192 -14.27 1.72 -10.36
C LYS A 192 -13.48 1.71 -9.05
N THR A 193 -12.58 2.67 -8.83
CA THR A 193 -11.82 2.75 -7.58
C THR A 193 -12.74 3.07 -6.41
N GLU A 194 -12.87 2.13 -5.47
CA GLU A 194 -13.57 2.34 -4.21
C GLU A 194 -12.57 2.62 -3.09
N PHE A 195 -12.85 3.61 -2.24
CA PHE A 195 -12.01 3.93 -1.09
C PHE A 195 -12.59 3.33 0.19
N VAL A 196 -11.85 2.43 0.81
CA VAL A 196 -12.23 1.74 2.03
C VAL A 196 -11.39 2.27 3.18
N GLY A 197 -12.03 2.92 4.16
CA GLY A 197 -11.37 3.33 5.39
C GLY A 197 -11.05 2.12 6.28
N ALA A 198 -9.86 2.10 6.85
CA ALA A 198 -9.43 1.10 7.83
C ALA A 198 -8.76 1.76 9.03
N GLY A 199 -8.61 0.99 10.11
CA GLY A 199 -8.03 1.47 11.38
C GLY A 199 -9.02 2.15 12.30
N ASP A 200 -8.50 2.71 13.39
CA ASP A 200 -9.28 3.26 14.49
C ASP A 200 -8.57 4.50 15.07
N GLU A 201 -9.22 5.66 14.99
CA GLU A 201 -8.67 6.95 15.46
C GLU A 201 -8.34 6.93 16.96
N THR A 202 -9.00 6.06 17.74
CA THR A 202 -8.73 5.91 19.18
C THR A 202 -7.37 5.26 19.47
N THR A 203 -6.75 4.64 18.47
CA THR A 203 -5.40 4.05 18.57
C THR A 203 -4.28 5.06 18.32
N ALA A 204 -4.62 6.30 17.93
CA ALA A 204 -3.67 7.38 17.83
C ALA A 204 -2.99 7.65 19.18
N SER A 205 -1.71 8.02 19.14
CA SER A 205 -0.94 8.34 20.34
C SER A 205 -1.58 9.50 21.10
N THR A 206 -1.75 9.32 22.40
CA THR A 206 -2.17 10.38 23.33
C THR A 206 -1.01 10.92 24.17
N ALA A 207 0.21 10.41 23.93
CA ALA A 207 1.41 10.88 24.61
C ALA A 207 1.70 12.33 24.23
N ALA A 208 1.84 13.20 25.24
CA ALA A 208 2.19 14.60 25.01
C ALA A 208 3.61 14.70 24.42
N PRO A 209 3.79 15.43 23.30
CA PRO A 209 5.12 15.68 22.76
C PRO A 209 5.94 16.60 23.67
N PRO A 210 7.28 16.67 23.47
CA PRO A 210 8.09 17.68 24.11
C PRO A 210 7.60 19.09 23.78
N ALA A 211 7.64 20.00 24.75
CA ALA A 211 7.15 21.37 24.56
C ALA A 211 7.82 22.07 23.36
N PRO A 212 7.02 22.73 22.50
CA PRO A 212 7.51 23.31 21.25
C PRO A 212 8.43 24.49 21.54
N GLN A 213 9.52 24.58 20.78
CA GLN A 213 10.48 25.68 20.87
C GLN A 213 10.07 26.79 19.89
N LYS A 214 9.73 27.95 20.45
CA LYS A 214 9.44 29.14 19.64
C LYS A 214 10.70 29.55 18.87
N GLU A 215 10.53 29.85 17.59
CA GLU A 215 11.62 30.35 16.77
C GLU A 215 12.07 31.72 17.28
N GLN A 216 13.37 31.87 17.55
CA GLN A 216 13.94 33.13 18.00
C GLN A 216 14.34 34.00 16.80
N THR A 217 13.69 35.15 16.62
CA THR A 217 14.06 36.11 15.58
C THR A 217 15.26 36.96 16.04
N GLY A 218 16.47 36.70 15.53
CA GLY A 218 17.65 37.52 15.80
C GLY A 218 18.99 36.90 15.39
N ARG A 219 19.95 37.75 14.98
CA ARG A 219 21.30 37.36 14.48
C ARG A 219 22.14 36.56 15.49
N SER A 220 21.77 36.53 16.78
CA SER A 220 22.51 35.83 17.83
C SER A 220 22.29 34.32 17.87
N ASN A 221 21.40 33.77 17.03
CA ASN A 221 21.03 32.34 17.06
C ASN A 221 21.43 31.52 15.83
N ARG A 222 22.35 32.00 14.97
CA ARG A 222 23.04 31.19 13.94
C ARG A 222 23.91 30.05 14.52
N LYS A 223 23.71 29.65 15.78
CA LYS A 223 24.47 28.64 16.50
C LYS A 223 23.69 27.35 16.78
N THR A 224 22.48 27.17 16.27
CA THR A 224 21.70 25.93 16.49
C THR A 224 21.13 25.35 15.19
N GLY A 225 21.95 24.55 14.50
CA GLY A 225 21.52 23.64 13.44
C GLY A 225 22.13 23.97 12.08
N ALA A 226 22.87 23.01 11.50
CA ALA A 226 23.04 22.96 10.05
C ALA A 226 21.65 22.84 9.38
N PRO A 227 21.51 23.20 8.09
CA PRO A 227 20.28 22.96 7.33
C PRO A 227 19.75 21.55 7.57
N LEU A 228 18.42 21.40 7.66
CA LEU A 228 17.80 20.09 7.75
C LEU A 228 18.07 19.35 6.44
N LYS A 229 18.82 18.25 6.52
CA LYS A 229 19.15 17.37 5.41
C LYS A 229 18.26 16.13 5.47
N LEU A 230 17.44 15.98 4.45
CA LEU A 230 16.64 14.78 4.21
C LEU A 230 17.33 13.92 3.17
N GLY A 231 17.57 12.66 3.50
CA GLY A 231 18.16 11.68 2.58
C GLY A 231 17.09 10.83 1.92
N GLY A 232 17.13 10.65 0.60
CA GLY A 232 16.28 9.68 -0.08
C GLY A 232 16.83 8.27 0.06
N LEU A 233 15.98 7.30 0.36
CA LEU A 233 16.28 5.87 0.25
C LEU A 233 15.10 5.22 -0.48
N LEU A 234 14.78 5.72 -1.67
CA LEU A 234 13.63 5.29 -2.46
C LEU A 234 14.10 4.31 -3.54
N PRO A 235 13.23 3.41 -4.05
CA PRO A 235 13.63 2.31 -4.91
C PRO A 235 13.86 2.78 -6.35
N LYS A 236 14.95 3.50 -6.65
CA LYS A 236 15.22 3.99 -8.02
C LYS A 236 15.47 2.85 -8.99
N THR A 237 16.06 1.77 -8.48
CA THR A 237 16.35 0.55 -9.21
C THR A 237 15.79 -0.68 -8.47
N GLY A 238 15.86 -1.84 -9.12
CA GLY A 238 15.33 -3.11 -8.61
C GLY A 238 13.83 -3.31 -8.86
N ASP A 239 13.26 -4.35 -8.24
CA ASP A 239 11.90 -4.84 -8.53
C ASP A 239 10.80 -3.80 -8.27
N LEU A 240 11.07 -2.83 -7.39
CA LEU A 240 10.12 -1.78 -7.00
C LEU A 240 10.35 -0.45 -7.74
N ALA A 241 11.22 -0.44 -8.77
CA ALA A 241 11.55 0.77 -9.55
C ALA A 241 10.35 1.49 -10.16
N LEU A 242 9.27 0.75 -10.46
CA LEU A 242 8.04 1.32 -10.99
C LEU A 242 7.34 2.30 -10.03
N ALA A 243 7.56 2.16 -8.72
CA ALA A 243 6.99 3.03 -7.69
C ALA A 243 7.82 4.31 -7.45
N TYR A 244 9.07 4.37 -7.92
CA TYR A 244 9.95 5.50 -7.62
C TYR A 244 9.48 6.86 -8.14
N PRO A 245 9.07 7.01 -9.42
CA PRO A 245 8.70 8.33 -9.96
C PRO A 245 7.65 9.10 -9.13
N PRO A 246 6.51 8.51 -8.72
CA PRO A 246 5.58 9.22 -7.85
C PRO A 246 6.15 9.52 -6.46
N MET A 247 6.90 8.60 -5.86
CA MET A 247 7.49 8.77 -4.53
C MET A 247 8.47 9.95 -4.48
N ILE A 248 9.44 10.00 -5.40
CA ILE A 248 10.39 11.11 -5.46
C ILE A 248 9.72 12.44 -5.78
N THR A 249 8.71 12.42 -6.66
CA THR A 249 7.96 13.64 -7.02
C THR A 249 7.23 14.20 -5.79
N GLY A 250 6.60 13.33 -4.99
CA GLY A 250 5.97 13.69 -3.73
C GLY A 250 6.96 14.27 -2.71
N ALA A 251 8.09 13.60 -2.51
CA ALA A 251 9.14 14.08 -1.60
C ALA A 251 9.69 15.45 -2.00
N LEU A 252 10.02 15.64 -3.28
CA LEU A 252 10.53 16.91 -3.81
C LEU A 252 9.47 18.03 -3.75
N LEU A 253 8.19 17.72 -3.97
CA LEU A 253 7.11 18.68 -3.76
C LEU A 253 7.03 19.11 -2.28
N GLY A 254 7.18 18.17 -1.34
CA GLY A 254 7.22 18.47 0.10
C GLY A 254 8.37 19.42 0.45
N VAL A 255 9.58 19.15 -0.07
CA VAL A 255 10.75 20.02 0.12
C VAL A 255 10.50 21.41 -0.47
N LYS A 256 9.94 21.47 -1.70
CA LYS A 256 9.60 22.71 -2.38
C LYS A 256 8.64 23.57 -1.55
N ASP A 257 7.58 22.98 -1.00
CA ASP A 257 6.56 23.72 -0.26
C ASP A 257 7.03 24.16 1.13
N VAL A 258 7.83 23.32 1.81
CA VAL A 258 8.50 23.71 3.06
C VAL A 258 9.47 24.88 2.82
N ASN A 259 10.26 24.82 1.75
CA ASN A 259 11.21 25.89 1.42
C ASN A 259 10.50 27.17 0.95
N ALA A 260 9.42 27.06 0.18
CA ALA A 260 8.58 28.21 -0.19
C ALA A 260 7.94 28.88 1.04
N ALA A 261 7.69 28.11 2.11
CA ALA A 261 7.24 28.62 3.40
C ALA A 261 8.36 29.21 4.28
N GLY A 262 9.60 29.32 3.79
CA GLY A 262 10.75 29.89 4.50
C GLY A 262 11.65 28.87 5.19
N GLY A 263 11.49 27.57 4.91
CA GLY A 263 12.36 26.51 5.41
C GLY A 263 12.15 26.17 6.89
N VAL A 264 13.14 25.53 7.49
CA VAL A 264 13.14 25.06 8.88
C VAL A 264 14.20 25.81 9.65
N LEU A 265 13.84 26.41 10.79
CA LEU A 265 14.75 27.22 11.61
C LEU A 265 15.45 28.35 10.82
N GLY A 266 14.74 28.89 9.83
CA GLY A 266 15.22 29.97 8.96
C GLY A 266 16.16 29.55 7.84
N GLU A 267 16.42 28.25 7.65
CA GLU A 267 17.28 27.72 6.59
C GLU A 267 16.49 26.79 5.64
N PRO A 268 16.81 26.76 4.35
CA PRO A 268 16.17 25.83 3.41
C PRO A 268 16.52 24.38 3.77
N VAL A 269 15.55 23.49 3.61
CA VAL A 269 15.73 22.03 3.66
C VAL A 269 16.50 21.58 2.43
N GLU A 270 17.50 20.71 2.64
CA GLU A 270 18.30 20.08 1.60
C GLU A 270 17.81 18.64 1.37
N TRP A 271 17.70 18.24 0.10
CA TRP A 271 17.42 16.86 -0.30
C TRP A 271 18.68 16.21 -0.84
N ILE A 272 19.09 15.08 -0.26
CA ILE A 272 20.22 14.27 -0.70
C ILE A 272 19.65 12.95 -1.23
N ASP A 273 19.52 12.86 -2.53
CA ASP A 273 18.83 11.75 -3.17
C ASP A 273 19.64 10.44 -3.09
N GLY A 274 18.98 9.30 -2.88
CA GLY A 274 19.64 8.00 -2.70
C GLY A 274 18.74 6.82 -3.08
N ASP A 275 19.37 5.73 -3.52
CA ASP A 275 18.70 4.53 -4.02
C ASP A 275 18.72 3.42 -2.97
N ASP A 276 17.61 2.70 -2.80
CA ASP A 276 17.60 1.47 -2.01
C ASP A 276 17.84 0.21 -2.87
N GLY A 277 17.72 0.34 -4.19
CA GLY A 277 17.91 -0.69 -5.20
C GLY A 277 17.01 -1.91 -5.07
N THR A 278 16.01 -1.87 -4.19
CA THR A 278 15.35 -3.07 -3.63
C THR A 278 16.39 -4.13 -3.19
N ASN A 279 17.59 -3.69 -2.81
CA ASN A 279 18.76 -4.54 -2.63
C ASN A 279 19.52 -4.19 -1.33
N PRO A 280 19.78 -5.18 -0.44
CA PRO A 280 20.48 -4.97 0.83
C PRO A 280 21.82 -4.23 0.74
N GLU A 281 22.65 -4.53 -0.27
CA GLU A 281 23.99 -3.97 -0.39
C GLU A 281 23.95 -2.52 -0.88
N VAL A 282 23.11 -2.24 -1.87
CA VAL A 282 22.86 -0.87 -2.38
C VAL A 282 22.33 0.00 -1.24
N ALA A 283 21.28 -0.45 -0.55
CA ALA A 283 20.67 0.31 0.52
C ALA A 283 21.65 0.60 1.67
N LYS A 284 22.47 -0.36 2.09
CA LYS A 284 23.49 -0.15 3.13
C LYS A 284 24.56 0.84 2.70
N ALA A 285 25.02 0.78 1.45
CA ALA A 285 25.97 1.74 0.91
C ALA A 285 25.37 3.16 0.91
N THR A 286 24.10 3.30 0.53
CA THR A 286 23.39 4.58 0.56
C THR A 286 23.19 5.11 1.98
N VAL A 287 22.85 4.25 2.96
CA VAL A 287 22.79 4.67 4.38
C VAL A 287 24.16 5.15 4.87
N ALA A 288 25.24 4.44 4.56
CA ALA A 288 26.59 4.87 4.94
C ALA A 288 26.96 6.24 4.34
N GLN A 289 26.57 6.48 3.08
CA GLN A 289 26.75 7.77 2.43
C GLN A 289 25.92 8.88 3.09
N HIS A 290 24.66 8.62 3.43
CA HIS A 290 23.80 9.56 4.16
C HIS A 290 24.38 9.94 5.54
N VAL A 291 24.99 8.98 6.24
CA VAL A 291 25.72 9.26 7.48
C VAL A 291 26.91 10.19 7.22
N ALA A 292 27.70 9.95 6.16
CA ALA A 292 28.84 10.80 5.79
C ALA A 292 28.41 12.22 5.39
N ASP A 293 27.27 12.35 4.69
CA ASP A 293 26.71 13.63 4.26
C ASP A 293 25.99 14.40 5.38
N GLY A 294 25.85 13.77 6.55
CA GLY A 294 25.23 14.33 7.73
C GLY A 294 23.72 14.47 7.58
N VAL A 295 23.06 13.56 6.85
CA VAL A 295 21.59 13.46 6.80
C VAL A 295 21.04 13.23 8.21
N GLN A 296 19.87 13.80 8.51
CA GLN A 296 19.23 13.63 9.81
C GLN A 296 17.99 12.74 9.76
N VAL A 297 17.25 12.80 8.65
CA VAL A 297 16.09 11.93 8.41
C VAL A 297 16.23 11.31 7.02
N ILE A 298 16.14 9.99 6.95
CA ILE A 298 16.11 9.22 5.72
C ILE A 298 14.64 8.94 5.39
N ILE A 299 14.18 9.42 4.23
CA ILE A 299 12.85 9.13 3.68
C ILE A 299 12.95 7.86 2.83
N GLY A 300 12.40 6.76 3.37
CA GLY A 300 12.57 5.39 2.86
C GLY A 300 12.65 4.36 3.99
N ALA A 301 13.03 3.10 3.76
CA ALA A 301 13.25 2.51 2.45
C ALA A 301 11.91 2.24 1.71
N GLY A 302 11.95 1.94 0.42
CA GLY A 302 10.78 1.53 -0.35
C GLY A 302 10.26 0.17 0.15
N ALA A 303 11.11 -0.85 0.15
CA ALA A 303 10.71 -2.20 0.53
C ALA A 303 10.84 -2.48 2.05
N SER A 304 9.89 -3.25 2.60
CA SER A 304 9.89 -3.67 4.00
C SER A 304 11.14 -4.45 4.40
N GLY A 305 11.57 -5.40 3.56
CA GLY A 305 12.80 -6.19 3.80
C GLY A 305 14.07 -5.34 3.81
N ILE A 306 14.12 -4.29 2.99
CA ILE A 306 15.23 -3.34 2.97
C ILE A 306 15.25 -2.49 4.23
N SER A 307 14.09 -2.01 4.68
CA SER A 307 13.97 -1.25 5.92
C SER A 307 14.43 -2.08 7.12
N ARG A 308 14.01 -3.35 7.22
CA ARG A 308 14.51 -4.29 8.25
C ARG A 308 16.03 -4.47 8.20
N THR A 309 16.59 -4.47 7.01
CA THR A 309 18.02 -4.70 6.77
C THR A 309 18.88 -3.51 7.19
N VAL A 310 18.43 -2.29 6.90
CA VAL A 310 19.23 -1.07 7.16
C VAL A 310 18.91 -0.40 8.49
N LEU A 311 17.74 -0.68 9.10
CA LEU A 311 17.33 -0.02 10.34
C LEU A 311 18.38 -0.15 11.47
N PRO A 312 19.05 -1.30 11.70
CA PRO A 312 20.12 -1.37 12.69
C PRO A 312 21.26 -0.37 12.44
N ASP A 313 21.65 -0.16 11.18
CA ASP A 313 22.70 0.79 10.79
C ASP A 313 22.23 2.24 10.99
N VAL A 314 20.98 2.53 10.64
CA VAL A 314 20.35 3.86 10.87
C VAL A 314 20.27 4.19 12.36
N VAL A 315 19.81 3.25 13.19
CA VAL A 315 19.71 3.39 14.65
C VAL A 315 21.09 3.52 15.29
N ALA A 316 22.09 2.78 14.81
CA ALA A 316 23.47 2.89 15.29
C ALA A 316 24.08 4.26 14.98
N ALA A 317 23.76 4.83 13.82
CA ALA A 317 24.17 6.18 13.44
C ALA A 317 23.32 7.28 14.11
N GLY A 318 22.21 6.91 14.76
CA GLY A 318 21.30 7.83 15.43
C GLY A 318 20.50 8.71 14.48
N LEU A 319 20.23 8.23 13.26
CA LEU A 319 19.40 8.90 12.25
C LEU A 319 17.94 8.41 12.39
N VAL A 320 16.99 9.14 11.78
CA VAL A 320 15.60 8.69 11.66
C VAL A 320 15.40 7.97 10.32
N LEU A 321 14.71 6.84 10.31
CA LEU A 321 14.19 6.18 9.11
C LEU A 321 12.68 6.41 9.03
N PHE A 322 12.21 7.12 8.02
CA PHE A 322 10.79 7.46 7.86
C PHE A 322 10.29 7.00 6.49
N SER A 323 9.65 5.84 6.43
CA SER A 323 9.25 5.26 5.14
C SER A 323 7.88 5.73 4.68
N PRO A 324 7.73 6.08 3.39
CA PRO A 324 6.43 6.33 2.81
C PRO A 324 5.75 5.09 2.20
N CYS A 325 6.38 3.92 2.23
CA CYS A 325 5.98 2.80 1.37
C CYS A 325 5.87 1.45 2.10
N ASN A 326 6.67 1.18 3.12
CA ASN A 326 6.74 -0.16 3.69
C ASN A 326 5.56 -0.52 4.62
N THR A 327 4.93 -1.68 4.38
CA THR A 327 3.68 -2.06 5.04
C THR A 327 3.81 -3.22 6.03
N ASP A 328 4.96 -3.91 6.09
CA ASP A 328 5.18 -5.07 6.97
C ASP A 328 4.84 -4.70 8.43
N ALA A 329 3.86 -5.39 9.01
CA ALA A 329 3.41 -5.16 10.38
C ALA A 329 4.51 -5.43 11.43
N GLY A 330 5.47 -6.30 11.12
CA GLY A 330 6.60 -6.58 12.00
C GLY A 330 7.50 -5.35 12.22
N LEU A 331 7.48 -4.37 11.32
CA LEU A 331 8.20 -3.11 11.48
C LEU A 331 7.66 -2.27 12.65
N SER A 332 6.39 -2.39 13.03
CA SER A 332 5.82 -1.68 14.19
C SER A 332 6.32 -2.19 15.54
N THR A 333 7.04 -3.32 15.56
CA THR A 333 7.48 -4.01 16.78
C THR A 333 8.99 -4.19 16.86
N ILE A 334 9.73 -3.70 15.87
CA ILE A 334 11.18 -3.78 15.84
C ILE A 334 11.76 -2.80 16.88
N GLU A 335 12.81 -3.21 17.58
CA GLU A 335 13.54 -2.29 18.48
C GLU A 335 14.29 -1.27 17.63
N ASP A 336 13.79 -0.04 17.62
CA ASP A 336 14.25 1.06 16.78
C ASP A 336 14.74 2.26 17.59
N LYS A 337 14.70 2.19 18.93
CA LYS A 337 14.95 3.32 19.84
C LYS A 337 14.08 4.55 19.55
N GLY A 338 12.89 4.36 18.99
CA GLY A 338 11.98 5.43 18.56
C GLY A 338 12.50 6.24 17.37
N LEU A 339 13.26 5.62 16.47
CA LEU A 339 13.86 6.26 15.29
C LEU A 339 13.26 5.77 13.97
N TYR A 340 12.28 4.87 13.99
CA TYR A 340 11.55 4.41 12.82
C TYR A 340 10.11 4.92 12.81
N PHE A 341 9.67 5.36 11.65
CA PHE A 341 8.32 5.87 11.40
C PHE A 341 7.89 5.46 9.99
N ARG A 342 6.57 5.47 9.73
CA ARG A 342 6.05 5.34 8.38
C ARG A 342 4.77 6.14 8.17
N THR A 343 4.59 6.67 6.96
CA THR A 343 3.31 7.25 6.51
C THR A 343 2.46 6.22 5.77
N ALA A 344 3.05 5.14 5.26
CA ALA A 344 2.31 3.99 4.77
C ALA A 344 1.61 3.27 5.94
N PRO A 345 0.38 2.75 5.73
CA PRO A 345 -0.32 1.96 6.73
C PRO A 345 0.17 0.51 6.79
N SER A 346 -0.04 -0.14 7.93
CA SER A 346 0.34 -1.55 8.14
C SER A 346 -0.50 -2.55 7.34
N ASP A 347 0.12 -3.65 6.91
CA ASP A 347 -0.51 -4.83 6.29
C ASP A 347 -1.65 -5.43 7.11
N ILE A 348 -1.68 -5.22 8.43
CA ILE A 348 -2.82 -5.64 9.27
C ILE A 348 -4.13 -5.03 8.75
N LEU A 349 -4.09 -3.76 8.35
CA LEU A 349 -5.25 -3.06 7.84
C LEU A 349 -5.56 -3.46 6.38
N GLN A 350 -4.54 -3.70 5.57
CA GLN A 350 -4.69 -4.11 4.16
C GLN A 350 -5.23 -5.53 4.03
N GLY A 351 -4.75 -6.47 4.84
CA GLY A 351 -5.18 -7.88 4.77
C GLY A 351 -6.69 -8.04 4.92
N ARG A 352 -7.31 -7.21 5.77
CA ARG A 352 -8.77 -7.16 5.94
C ARG A 352 -9.48 -6.58 4.72
N ALA A 353 -8.99 -5.47 4.18
CA ALA A 353 -9.57 -4.86 2.99
C ALA A 353 -9.49 -5.81 1.79
N LEU A 354 -8.33 -6.43 1.58
CA LEU A 354 -8.09 -7.36 0.48
C LEU A 354 -8.92 -8.64 0.61
N ALA A 355 -9.07 -9.19 1.82
CA ALA A 355 -9.98 -10.32 2.04
C ALA A 355 -11.42 -9.97 1.68
N ASP A 356 -11.91 -8.77 2.00
CA ASP A 356 -13.26 -8.32 1.62
C ASP A 356 -13.41 -8.26 0.08
N VAL A 357 -12.42 -7.74 -0.64
CA VAL A 357 -12.40 -7.71 -2.11
C VAL A 357 -12.52 -9.11 -2.70
N ILE A 358 -11.73 -10.06 -2.17
CA ILE A 358 -11.76 -11.45 -2.62
C ILE A 358 -13.12 -12.09 -2.34
N LEU A 359 -13.68 -11.89 -1.14
CA LEU A 359 -14.94 -12.51 -0.70
C LEU A 359 -16.17 -12.01 -1.46
N ARG A 360 -16.19 -10.74 -1.91
CA ARG A 360 -17.29 -10.17 -2.70
C ARG A 360 -17.56 -10.93 -4.00
N ASP A 361 -16.55 -11.60 -4.54
CA ASP A 361 -16.68 -12.39 -5.75
C ASP A 361 -17.04 -13.86 -5.48
N GLY A 362 -17.22 -14.26 -4.22
CA GLY A 362 -17.64 -15.61 -3.83
C GLY A 362 -16.74 -16.76 -4.31
N PRO A 363 -15.42 -16.74 -4.06
CA PRO A 363 -14.52 -17.83 -4.43
C PRO A 363 -14.70 -19.06 -3.53
N HIS A 364 -14.38 -20.24 -4.06
CA HIS A 364 -14.46 -21.52 -3.35
C HIS A 364 -13.09 -22.13 -3.04
N LYS A 365 -12.09 -21.89 -3.91
CA LYS A 365 -10.73 -22.41 -3.80
C LYS A 365 -9.73 -21.31 -4.12
N ILE A 366 -9.09 -20.82 -3.08
CA ILE A 366 -8.21 -19.65 -3.16
C ILE A 366 -6.76 -20.12 -3.03
N VAL A 367 -5.90 -19.64 -3.92
CA VAL A 367 -4.45 -19.73 -3.74
C VAL A 367 -3.90 -18.34 -3.44
N LEU A 368 -3.13 -18.23 -2.36
CA LEU A 368 -2.37 -17.02 -2.04
C LEU A 368 -0.91 -17.30 -2.42
N VAL A 369 -0.39 -16.63 -3.45
CA VAL A 369 1.00 -16.70 -3.89
C VAL A 369 1.74 -15.48 -3.34
N ALA A 370 2.86 -15.69 -2.68
CA ALA A 370 3.63 -14.60 -2.08
C ALA A 370 5.13 -14.64 -2.42
N ARG A 371 5.73 -13.49 -2.67
CA ARG A 371 7.18 -13.34 -2.58
C ARG A 371 7.68 -13.75 -1.20
N LYS A 372 8.76 -14.52 -1.17
CA LYS A 372 9.28 -15.12 0.05
C LYS A 372 10.19 -14.16 0.81
N ASP A 373 9.56 -13.12 1.35
CA ASP A 373 10.18 -12.19 2.29
C ASP A 373 9.16 -11.72 3.35
N SER A 374 9.57 -10.78 4.21
CA SER A 374 8.73 -10.33 5.32
C SER A 374 7.44 -9.64 4.87
N TYR A 375 7.46 -8.95 3.73
CA TYR A 375 6.27 -8.31 3.16
C TYR A 375 5.32 -9.38 2.61
N GLY A 376 5.79 -10.21 1.68
CA GLY A 376 4.92 -11.17 1.00
C GLY A 376 4.32 -12.20 1.96
N GLN A 377 5.15 -12.81 2.81
CA GLN A 377 4.67 -13.83 3.76
C GLN A 377 3.84 -13.22 4.89
N GLY A 378 4.17 -12.00 5.32
CA GLY A 378 3.40 -11.27 6.32
C GLY A 378 1.98 -11.00 5.84
N LEU A 379 1.84 -10.33 4.70
CA LEU A 379 0.54 -10.01 4.11
C LEU A 379 -0.25 -11.28 3.72
N GLN A 380 0.41 -12.32 3.20
CA GLN A 380 -0.21 -13.63 2.95
C GLN A 380 -0.85 -14.19 4.23
N GLY A 381 -0.14 -14.12 5.36
CA GLY A 381 -0.63 -14.58 6.66
C GLY A 381 -1.84 -13.78 7.15
N TYR A 382 -1.81 -12.45 7.01
CA TYR A 382 -2.95 -11.59 7.41
C TYR A 382 -4.18 -11.84 6.54
N VAL A 383 -4.03 -11.89 5.20
CA VAL A 383 -5.15 -12.19 4.30
C VAL A 383 -5.74 -13.56 4.60
N ARG A 384 -4.89 -14.58 4.79
CA ARG A 384 -5.34 -15.92 5.20
C ARG A 384 -6.17 -15.88 6.48
N ALA A 385 -5.69 -15.19 7.52
CA ALA A 385 -6.39 -15.12 8.80
C ALA A 385 -7.76 -14.43 8.68
N GLU A 386 -7.88 -13.41 7.82
CA GLU A 386 -9.15 -12.73 7.55
C GLU A 386 -10.12 -13.60 6.74
N LEU A 387 -9.63 -14.35 5.74
CA LEU A 387 -10.45 -15.30 4.97
C LEU A 387 -10.97 -16.44 5.86
N GLU A 388 -10.12 -17.01 6.73
CA GLU A 388 -10.52 -18.03 7.71
C GLU A 388 -11.57 -17.46 8.69
N ARG A 389 -11.39 -16.23 9.17
CA ARG A 389 -12.36 -15.55 10.05
C ARG A 389 -13.71 -15.32 9.36
N ALA A 390 -13.71 -15.09 8.05
CA ALA A 390 -14.91 -14.96 7.24
C ALA A 390 -15.59 -16.30 6.91
N GLY A 391 -15.02 -17.43 7.34
CA GLY A 391 -15.61 -18.76 7.20
C GLY A 391 -15.08 -19.57 6.01
N ILE A 392 -14.06 -19.11 5.28
CA ILE A 392 -13.38 -19.95 4.29
C ILE A 392 -12.63 -21.07 5.02
N GLY A 393 -12.92 -22.32 4.67
CA GLY A 393 -12.27 -23.48 5.27
C GLY A 393 -10.79 -23.54 4.93
N VAL A 394 -9.97 -24.08 5.85
CA VAL A 394 -8.53 -24.26 5.63
C VAL A 394 -8.25 -25.13 4.38
N ASP A 395 -9.10 -26.12 4.12
CA ASP A 395 -9.00 -26.99 2.93
C ASP A 395 -9.35 -26.29 1.60
N SER A 396 -9.91 -25.09 1.67
CA SER A 396 -10.19 -24.19 0.53
C SER A 396 -9.08 -23.17 0.31
N LEU A 397 -8.05 -23.11 1.17
CA LEU A 397 -6.92 -22.20 1.05
C LEU A 397 -5.63 -22.96 0.76
N LYS A 398 -4.87 -22.48 -0.22
CA LYS A 398 -3.51 -22.95 -0.49
C LYS A 398 -2.53 -21.78 -0.46
N LEU A 399 -1.41 -21.96 0.23
CA LEU A 399 -0.34 -20.98 0.31
C LEU A 399 0.83 -21.44 -0.54
N LEU A 400 1.27 -20.60 -1.47
CA LEU A 400 2.49 -20.82 -2.25
C LEU A 400 3.43 -19.63 -2.04
N THR A 401 4.71 -19.87 -2.22
CA THR A 401 5.72 -18.82 -2.19
C THR A 401 6.68 -18.96 -3.36
N TYR A 402 7.30 -17.85 -3.77
CA TYR A 402 8.41 -17.85 -4.70
C TYR A 402 9.59 -17.05 -4.14
N ASP A 403 10.82 -17.47 -4.45
CA ASP A 403 12.01 -16.70 -4.12
C ASP A 403 12.11 -15.50 -5.09
N PRO A 404 12.17 -14.25 -4.60
CA PRO A 404 12.31 -13.09 -5.48
C PRO A 404 13.67 -13.11 -6.21
N PRO A 405 13.77 -12.59 -7.44
CA PRO A 405 15.02 -12.50 -8.18
C PRO A 405 16.13 -11.79 -7.39
N PRO A 406 17.36 -12.33 -7.35
CA PRO A 406 18.46 -11.73 -6.61
C PRO A 406 18.94 -10.39 -7.20
N ASP A 407 18.71 -10.17 -8.49
CA ASP A 407 19.10 -8.97 -9.22
C ASP A 407 18.01 -7.88 -9.26
N GLY A 408 16.84 -8.14 -8.66
CA GLY A 408 15.70 -7.23 -8.71
C GLY A 408 15.17 -7.03 -10.13
N ASN A 409 15.39 -7.99 -11.02
CA ASN A 409 14.83 -8.00 -12.36
C ASN A 409 14.05 -9.30 -12.57
N GLY A 410 12.72 -9.20 -12.60
CA GLY A 410 11.75 -10.29 -12.77
C GLY A 410 12.04 -11.32 -13.86
N SER A 411 12.91 -11.03 -14.82
CA SER A 411 13.30 -11.93 -15.93
C SER A 411 13.79 -13.34 -15.54
N THR A 412 14.20 -13.58 -14.30
CA THR A 412 14.75 -14.88 -13.85
C THR A 412 13.80 -15.72 -12.99
N LEU A 413 12.60 -15.23 -12.68
CA LEU A 413 11.64 -15.95 -11.83
C LEU A 413 10.95 -17.09 -12.60
N ASP A 414 11.28 -18.33 -12.28
CA ASP A 414 10.56 -19.54 -12.74
C ASP A 414 9.49 -19.95 -11.72
N PHE A 415 8.22 -19.82 -12.10
CA PHE A 415 7.06 -20.23 -11.28
C PHE A 415 6.26 -21.39 -11.91
N SER A 416 6.85 -22.15 -12.85
CA SER A 416 6.17 -23.23 -13.59
C SER A 416 5.56 -24.31 -12.67
N ALA A 417 6.32 -24.78 -11.67
CA ALA A 417 5.83 -25.78 -10.72
C ALA A 417 4.67 -25.26 -9.86
N GLY A 418 4.72 -23.99 -9.44
CA GLY A 418 3.63 -23.34 -8.70
C GLY A 418 2.37 -23.19 -9.54
N ALA A 419 2.51 -22.86 -10.83
CA ALA A 419 1.39 -22.78 -11.76
C ALA A 419 0.70 -24.13 -11.97
N GLU A 420 1.46 -25.21 -12.12
CA GLU A 420 0.91 -26.58 -12.18
C GLU A 420 0.19 -26.97 -10.87
N GLU A 421 0.73 -26.55 -9.72
CA GLU A 421 0.06 -26.77 -8.43
C GLU A 421 -1.27 -26.02 -8.32
N ILE A 422 -1.34 -24.78 -8.80
CA ILE A 422 -2.56 -23.96 -8.84
C ILE A 422 -3.61 -24.64 -9.74
N LYS A 423 -3.19 -25.08 -10.93
CA LYS A 423 -4.05 -25.81 -11.88
C LYS A 423 -4.60 -27.10 -11.28
N ASN A 424 -3.74 -27.93 -10.68
CA ASN A 424 -4.13 -29.20 -10.06
C ASN A 424 -5.00 -29.01 -8.82
N TYR A 425 -4.81 -27.91 -8.10
CA TYR A 425 -5.67 -27.53 -6.99
C TYR A 425 -7.07 -27.09 -7.46
N GLN A 426 -7.22 -26.71 -8.73
CA GLN A 426 -8.44 -26.16 -9.33
C GLN A 426 -8.89 -24.89 -8.61
N ALA A 427 -7.96 -23.96 -8.43
CA ALA A 427 -8.27 -22.65 -7.87
C ALA A 427 -9.28 -21.90 -8.74
N ASP A 428 -10.20 -21.15 -8.13
CA ASP A 428 -11.06 -20.17 -8.81
C ASP A 428 -10.67 -18.71 -8.46
N ALA A 429 -9.74 -18.53 -7.52
CA ALA A 429 -9.14 -17.25 -7.17
C ALA A 429 -7.64 -17.40 -6.87
N VAL A 430 -6.82 -16.51 -7.42
CA VAL A 430 -5.39 -16.43 -7.14
C VAL A 430 -5.03 -15.01 -6.72
N LEU A 431 -4.56 -14.86 -5.48
CA LEU A 431 -3.92 -13.63 -5.02
C LEU A 431 -2.42 -13.72 -5.30
N VAL A 432 -1.85 -12.68 -5.91
CA VAL A 432 -0.42 -12.55 -6.17
C VAL A 432 0.15 -11.37 -5.37
N ILE A 433 0.96 -11.67 -4.36
CA ILE A 433 1.63 -10.69 -3.49
C ILE A 433 3.09 -10.59 -3.92
N GLY A 434 3.45 -9.48 -4.56
CA GLY A 434 4.77 -9.26 -5.15
C GLY A 434 4.92 -7.85 -5.74
N TYR A 435 6.06 -7.56 -6.36
CA TYR A 435 6.27 -6.30 -7.10
C TYR A 435 6.17 -6.54 -8.61
N GLY A 436 6.97 -5.84 -9.43
CA GLY A 436 6.98 -6.02 -10.89
C GLY A 436 7.30 -7.45 -11.33
N GLU A 437 8.16 -8.16 -10.60
CA GLU A 437 8.54 -9.55 -10.87
C GLU A 437 7.35 -10.50 -10.88
N SER A 438 6.29 -10.16 -10.13
CA SER A 438 5.10 -10.99 -9.99
C SER A 438 4.34 -11.19 -11.31
N ALA A 439 4.62 -10.39 -12.34
CA ALA A 439 4.14 -10.65 -13.70
C ALA A 439 4.56 -12.04 -14.21
N GLN A 440 5.71 -12.59 -13.79
CA GLN A 440 6.11 -13.95 -14.17
C GLN A 440 5.23 -15.03 -13.56
N VAL A 441 4.62 -14.79 -12.38
CA VAL A 441 3.63 -15.70 -11.80
C VAL A 441 2.42 -15.81 -12.73
N ILE A 442 1.90 -14.66 -13.20
CA ILE A 442 0.76 -14.62 -14.14
C ILE A 442 1.14 -15.27 -15.48
N LYS A 443 2.32 -14.98 -16.02
CA LYS A 443 2.81 -15.62 -17.27
C LYS A 443 2.94 -17.14 -17.12
N ALA A 444 3.39 -17.63 -15.96
CA ALA A 444 3.49 -19.06 -15.68
C ALA A 444 2.11 -19.73 -15.60
N LEU A 445 1.09 -19.07 -15.03
CA LEU A 445 -0.30 -19.55 -15.03
C LEU A 445 -0.81 -19.77 -16.46
N LEU A 446 -0.59 -18.78 -17.34
CA LEU A 446 -0.99 -18.85 -18.75
C LEU A 446 -0.25 -19.98 -19.48
N ALA A 447 1.05 -20.12 -19.24
CA ALA A 447 1.87 -21.19 -19.83
C ALA A 447 1.42 -22.59 -19.38
N ALA A 448 0.93 -22.72 -18.14
CA ALA A 448 0.33 -23.96 -17.63
C ALA A 448 -1.10 -24.20 -18.16
N GLY A 449 -1.68 -23.26 -18.91
CA GLY A 449 -3.04 -23.35 -19.44
C GLY A 449 -4.13 -23.05 -18.42
N VAL A 450 -3.84 -22.23 -17.42
CA VAL A 450 -4.86 -21.65 -16.51
C VAL A 450 -5.52 -20.47 -17.23
N GLU A 451 -6.83 -20.53 -17.41
CA GLU A 451 -7.61 -19.44 -18.01
C GLU A 451 -7.87 -18.34 -16.98
N ILE A 452 -7.72 -17.08 -17.38
CA ILE A 452 -8.04 -15.92 -16.53
C ILE A 452 -9.49 -15.50 -16.76
N GLN A 453 -10.22 -15.27 -15.68
CA GLN A 453 -11.57 -14.70 -15.72
C GLN A 453 -11.47 -13.18 -15.80
N HIS A 454 -11.98 -12.59 -16.88
CA HIS A 454 -12.01 -11.16 -17.15
C HIS A 454 -13.31 -10.49 -16.67
#